data_AF-N9D6S8-F1
#
_entry.id   AF-N9D6S8-F1
#
_cell.length_a   1.000
_cell.length_b   1.000
_cell.length_c   1.000
_cell.angle_alpha   90.00
_cell.angle_beta   90.00
_cell.angle_gamma   90.00
#
_symmetry.space_group_name_H-M   'P 1'
#
loop_
_entity.id
_entity.type
_entity.pdbx_description
1 polymer ?
#
loop_
_entity_poly.entity_id
_entity_poly.type
_entity_poly.pdbx_seq_one_letter_code
_entity_poly.pdbx_strand_id
1 'polypeptide(L)'
;MLVKLVDLHFNEAKKLTLFSKIVIMNVIDQLFFFLSLRGFIKSRKDSRHPSPIWTHKNNISYDDALRLDILSDLSTNRDPRSRYQYDRLKSEDFITLQQSLKNLFLLKTINGFLEIQDITGICASRSDITNRRSMEDFVEQDCREYFEIDVEHFQKNLNHSDISIIHDHDTLDHFFLCGWNPTLYLVNGKGGSHHFASMRHIAAKLNIQFYLTGSLKLIYLNASAVSNFNNKYKAYLLSYNDQSKIQQIIDLYNLPYVFFYNPKFLPQNSCLLIFKKVHWKLFSFQEKDLNTVLTSFNDELEIHLANQQKNIVFQKFIKN
;
A
#
# COMPACT_ATOMS: atom_id res chain seq x y z
N MET A 1 -33.36 28.63 41.44
CA MET A 1 -34.02 27.55 40.66
C MET A 1 -34.21 27.93 39.19
N LEU A 2 -34.54 29.19 38.86
CA LEU A 2 -34.65 29.66 37.46
C LEU A 2 -33.35 29.62 36.63
N VAL A 3 -32.19 29.90 37.22
CA VAL A 3 -30.90 29.92 36.48
C VAL A 3 -30.52 28.54 35.94
N LYS A 4 -30.85 27.45 36.65
CA LYS A 4 -30.57 26.07 36.20
C LYS A 4 -31.47 25.60 35.05
N LEU A 5 -32.68 26.17 34.90
CA LEU A 5 -33.61 25.85 33.81
C LEU A 5 -33.19 26.53 32.49
N VAL A 6 -32.62 27.73 32.57
CA VAL A 6 -32.11 28.45 31.39
C VAL A 6 -30.86 27.76 30.83
N ASP A 7 -29.94 27.28 31.68
CA ASP A 7 -28.73 26.56 31.24
C ASP A 7 -29.02 25.18 30.62
N LEU A 8 -30.09 24.50 31.07
CA LEU A 8 -30.53 23.23 30.50
C LEU A 8 -31.12 23.41 29.10
N HIS A 9 -31.97 24.43 28.90
CA HIS A 9 -32.51 24.76 27.58
C HIS A 9 -31.47 25.33 26.61
N PHE A 10 -30.48 26.08 27.10
CA PHE A 10 -29.40 26.58 26.25
C PHE A 10 -28.46 25.45 25.79
N ASN A 11 -28.20 24.45 26.65
CA ASN A 11 -27.42 23.27 26.28
C ASN A 11 -28.19 22.29 25.38
N GLU A 12 -29.51 22.17 25.51
CA GLU A 12 -30.32 21.43 24.55
C GLU A 12 -30.42 22.14 23.20
N ALA A 13 -30.56 23.47 23.17
CA ALA A 13 -30.50 24.24 21.93
C ALA A 13 -29.12 24.17 21.26
N LYS A 14 -28.02 24.12 22.05
CA LYS A 14 -26.66 23.83 21.54
C LYS A 14 -26.50 22.40 21.04
N LYS A 15 -27.10 21.40 21.71
CA LYS A 15 -27.14 20.02 21.20
C LYS A 15 -27.96 19.90 19.92
N LEU A 16 -29.10 20.59 19.81
CA LEU A 16 -29.90 20.67 18.59
C LEU A 16 -29.18 21.43 17.46
N THR A 17 -28.36 22.44 17.78
CA THR A 17 -27.49 23.12 16.80
C THR A 17 -26.23 22.31 16.43
N LEU A 18 -25.76 21.42 17.31
CA LEU A 18 -24.69 20.46 17.00
C LEU A 18 -25.20 19.25 16.21
N PHE A 19 -26.43 18.79 16.50
CA PHE A 19 -27.13 17.77 15.73
C PHE A 19 -27.58 18.28 14.36
N SER A 20 -27.89 19.57 14.21
CA SER A 20 -28.20 20.20 12.91
C SER A 20 -26.96 20.63 12.10
N LYS A 21 -25.74 20.33 12.59
CA LYS A 21 -24.52 20.33 11.78
C LYS A 21 -24.14 18.93 11.25
N ILE A 22 -25.01 17.95 11.41
CA ILE A 22 -25.08 16.83 10.48
C ILE A 22 -25.96 17.34 9.35
N VAL A 23 -25.35 17.64 8.20
CA VAL A 23 -26.04 18.20 7.03
C VAL A 23 -27.18 17.26 6.65
N ILE A 24 -28.40 17.60 7.04
CA ILE A 24 -29.59 17.04 6.40
C ILE A 24 -29.61 17.72 5.04
N MET A 25 -28.98 17.10 4.03
CA MET A 25 -29.19 17.51 2.66
C MET A 25 -30.70 17.49 2.42
N ASN A 26 -31.26 18.62 2.00
CA ASN A 26 -32.66 18.64 1.64
C ASN A 26 -32.86 17.73 0.41
N VAL A 27 -34.11 17.34 0.13
CA VAL A 27 -34.41 16.40 -0.97
C VAL A 27 -33.90 16.92 -2.33
N ILE A 28 -33.85 18.24 -2.53
CA ILE A 28 -33.37 18.89 -3.76
C ILE A 28 -31.84 18.74 -3.86
N ASP A 29 -31.10 18.97 -2.78
CA ASP A 29 -29.65 18.78 -2.73
C ASP A 29 -29.27 17.32 -2.98
N GLN A 30 -30.04 16.37 -2.43
CA GLN A 30 -29.88 14.93 -2.68
C GLN A 30 -30.07 14.60 -4.15
N LEU A 31 -31.08 15.17 -4.80
CA LEU A 31 -31.33 14.99 -6.22
C LEU A 31 -30.20 15.57 -7.08
N PHE A 32 -29.71 16.78 -6.79
CA PHE A 32 -28.61 17.39 -7.54
C PHE A 32 -27.29 16.63 -7.36
N PHE A 33 -27.01 16.16 -6.13
CA PHE A 33 -25.84 15.33 -5.86
C PHE A 33 -25.89 14.07 -6.69
N PHE A 34 -27.05 13.41 -6.69
CA PHE A 34 -27.30 12.20 -7.44
C PHE A 34 -27.10 12.41 -8.95
N LEU A 35 -27.61 13.51 -9.51
CA LEU A 35 -27.43 13.84 -10.92
C LEU A 35 -25.96 14.11 -11.26
N SER A 36 -25.25 14.87 -10.41
CA SER A 36 -23.82 15.18 -10.59
C SER A 36 -22.97 13.92 -10.56
N LEU A 37 -23.22 13.04 -9.59
CA LEU A 37 -22.51 11.76 -9.45
C LEU A 37 -22.83 10.81 -10.60
N ARG A 38 -24.09 10.73 -11.04
CA ARG A 38 -24.46 9.96 -12.24
C ARG A 38 -23.78 10.50 -13.50
N GLY A 39 -23.67 11.81 -13.63
CA GLY A 39 -22.92 12.46 -14.72
C GLY A 39 -21.46 12.05 -14.72
N PHE A 40 -20.82 12.04 -13.55
CA PHE A 40 -19.46 11.53 -13.38
C PHE A 40 -19.32 10.06 -13.77
N ILE A 41 -20.20 9.19 -13.25
CA ILE A 41 -20.18 7.75 -13.54
C ILE A 41 -20.36 7.49 -15.04
N LYS A 42 -21.31 8.18 -15.68
CA LYS A 42 -21.53 8.07 -17.12
C LYS A 42 -20.28 8.50 -17.90
N SER A 43 -19.72 9.67 -17.58
CA SER A 43 -18.49 10.17 -18.21
C SER A 43 -17.32 9.20 -18.06
N ARG A 44 -17.17 8.55 -16.90
CA ARG A 44 -16.15 7.52 -16.66
C ARG A 44 -16.36 6.29 -17.53
N LYS A 45 -17.59 5.75 -17.56
CA LYS A 45 -17.93 4.60 -18.41
C LYS A 45 -17.63 4.88 -19.89
N ASP A 46 -17.96 6.08 -20.35
CA ASP A 46 -17.74 6.50 -21.74
C ASP A 46 -16.24 6.65 -22.07
N SER A 47 -15.43 7.10 -21.11
CA SER A 47 -13.99 7.34 -21.29
C SER A 47 -13.13 6.07 -21.47
N ARG A 48 -13.65 4.88 -21.11
CA ARG A 48 -12.96 3.57 -21.13
C ARG A 48 -11.60 3.54 -20.41
N HIS A 49 -11.25 4.54 -19.59
CA HIS A 49 -10.00 4.52 -18.84
C HIS A 49 -10.07 3.44 -17.75
N PRO A 50 -9.10 2.51 -17.68
CA PRO A 50 -9.10 1.49 -16.65
C PRO A 50 -9.03 2.15 -15.28
N SER A 51 -9.84 1.66 -14.35
CA SER A 51 -9.73 2.06 -12.95
C SER A 51 -8.39 1.54 -12.41
N PRO A 52 -7.68 2.32 -11.57
CA PRO A 52 -6.44 1.84 -10.98
C PRO A 52 -6.73 0.63 -10.11
N ILE A 53 -5.93 -0.41 -10.28
CA ILE A 53 -5.98 -1.63 -9.47
C ILE A 53 -4.68 -1.70 -8.69
N TRP A 54 -4.73 -2.20 -7.45
CA TRP A 54 -3.55 -2.28 -6.62
C TRP A 54 -2.75 -3.55 -6.90
N THR A 55 -2.15 -3.62 -8.09
CA THR A 55 -1.37 -4.78 -8.51
C THR A 55 0.12 -4.55 -8.30
N HIS A 56 0.82 -5.61 -7.85
CA HIS A 56 2.27 -5.65 -7.89
C HIS A 56 2.71 -5.69 -9.34
N LYS A 57 3.66 -4.82 -9.73
CA LYS A 57 4.32 -5.00 -11.03
C LYS A 57 5.09 -6.30 -10.96
N ASN A 58 4.84 -7.20 -11.91
CA ASN A 58 5.51 -8.49 -11.97
C ASN A 58 6.99 -8.32 -12.36
N ASN A 59 7.80 -7.80 -11.44
CA ASN A 59 9.22 -7.55 -11.58
C ASN A 59 9.97 -7.86 -10.27
N ILE A 60 11.30 -7.88 -10.38
CA ILE A 60 12.21 -8.21 -9.27
C ILE A 60 12.56 -7.01 -8.39
N SER A 61 12.08 -5.82 -8.73
CA SER A 61 12.48 -4.57 -8.09
C SER A 61 11.74 -4.37 -6.78
N TYR A 62 12.48 -4.25 -5.68
CA TYR A 62 11.91 -3.89 -4.39
C TYR A 62 11.23 -2.51 -4.42
N ASP A 63 11.72 -1.57 -5.22
CA ASP A 63 11.13 -0.23 -5.33
C ASP A 63 9.75 -0.25 -5.99
N ASP A 64 9.48 -1.26 -6.82
CA ASP A 64 8.16 -1.53 -7.40
C ASP A 64 7.35 -2.55 -6.57
N ALA A 65 7.88 -3.01 -5.44
CA ALA A 65 7.14 -3.88 -4.55
C ALA A 65 5.85 -3.19 -4.10
N LEU A 66 4.80 -4.00 -3.94
CA LEU A 66 3.52 -3.51 -3.45
C LEU A 66 3.63 -3.17 -1.96
N ARG A 67 3.99 -1.93 -1.64
CA ARG A 67 4.27 -1.43 -0.28
C ARG A 67 3.05 -0.82 0.40
N LEU A 68 2.00 -1.64 0.58
CA LEU A 68 0.77 -1.25 1.30
C LEU A 68 1.08 -0.70 2.70
N ASP A 69 2.13 -1.22 3.34
CA ASP A 69 2.56 -0.87 4.69
C ASP A 69 2.91 0.59 4.87
N ILE A 70 3.30 1.28 3.80
CA ILE A 70 3.61 2.70 3.88
C ILE A 70 2.34 3.55 4.10
N LEU A 71 1.13 2.99 3.89
CA LEU A 71 -0.10 3.62 4.36
C LEU A 71 -0.11 3.84 5.87
N SER A 72 0.63 3.03 6.65
CA SER A 72 0.77 3.26 8.09
C SER A 72 1.58 4.52 8.39
N ASP A 73 2.50 4.93 7.52
CA ASP A 73 3.31 6.14 7.70
C ASP A 73 2.49 7.43 7.51
N LEU A 74 1.38 7.35 6.74
CA LEU A 74 0.38 8.43 6.66
C LEU A 74 -0.19 8.80 8.04
N SER A 75 -0.13 7.87 9.00
CA SER A 75 -0.61 8.10 10.37
C SER A 75 0.33 8.98 11.21
N THR A 76 1.57 9.23 10.76
CA THR A 76 2.62 9.76 11.64
C THR A 76 3.00 11.21 11.36
N ASN A 77 2.52 11.80 10.27
CA ASN A 77 2.81 13.19 9.87
C ASN A 77 4.32 13.54 9.78
N ARG A 78 5.19 12.52 9.69
CA ARG A 78 6.66 12.68 9.74
C ARG A 78 7.32 13.02 8.41
N ASP A 79 6.59 12.93 7.30
CA ASP A 79 7.09 13.46 6.03
C ASP A 79 6.56 14.90 5.86
N PRO A 80 7.37 15.96 5.96
CA PRO A 80 6.94 17.33 5.69
C PRO A 80 6.48 17.54 4.22
N ARG A 81 6.67 16.55 3.35
CA ARG A 81 6.09 16.48 2.00
C ARG A 81 4.69 15.84 1.98
N SER A 82 4.14 15.39 3.11
CA SER A 82 2.75 14.87 3.26
C SER A 82 1.65 15.89 2.94
N ARG A 83 2.00 17.06 2.35
CA ARG A 83 1.09 18.04 1.72
C ARG A 83 0.12 17.42 0.70
N TYR A 84 0.32 16.15 0.35
CA TYR A 84 -0.51 15.32 -0.54
C TYR A 84 -1.80 14.76 0.09
N GLN A 85 -2.34 15.45 1.10
CA GLN A 85 -3.59 15.09 1.75
C GLN A 85 -4.55 16.30 1.73
N TYR A 86 -5.80 16.05 1.35
CA TYR A 86 -6.92 16.94 1.65
C TYR A 86 -7.86 16.22 2.61
N ASP A 87 -8.16 16.83 3.75
CA ASP A 87 -9.19 16.32 4.64
C ASP A 87 -10.22 17.38 4.99
N ARG A 88 -11.46 16.92 5.10
CA ARG A 88 -12.57 17.63 5.73
C ARG A 88 -13.14 16.82 6.90
N LEU A 89 -12.40 15.81 7.35
CA LEU A 89 -12.78 15.05 8.54
C LEU A 89 -12.62 15.93 9.78
N LYS A 90 -13.47 15.69 10.78
CA LYS A 90 -13.20 16.23 12.11
C LYS A 90 -11.90 15.64 12.64
N SER A 91 -11.15 16.41 13.42
CA SER A 91 -9.85 15.99 13.95
C SER A 91 -9.92 14.66 14.71
N GLU A 92 -11.01 14.42 15.46
CA GLU A 92 -11.27 13.15 16.14
C GLU A 92 -11.39 11.96 15.17
N ASP A 93 -12.14 12.14 14.08
CA ASP A 93 -12.33 11.10 13.07
C ASP A 93 -11.03 10.82 12.33
N PHE A 94 -10.25 11.87 12.03
CA PHE A 94 -8.95 11.73 11.40
C PHE A 94 -7.98 10.94 12.28
N ILE A 95 -7.90 11.23 13.58
CA ILE A 95 -7.08 10.46 14.54
C ILE A 95 -7.50 8.99 14.55
N THR A 96 -8.81 8.70 14.58
CA THR A 96 -9.29 7.31 14.55
C THR A 96 -8.99 6.60 13.23
N LEU A 97 -8.98 7.32 12.10
CA LEU A 97 -8.58 6.78 10.80
C LEU A 97 -7.09 6.45 10.80
N GLN A 98 -6.24 7.38 11.27
CA GLN A 98 -4.80 7.18 11.37
C GLN A 98 -4.45 5.94 12.19
N GLN A 99 -5.09 5.77 13.36
CA GLN A 99 -4.92 4.56 14.17
C GLN A 99 -5.39 3.30 13.44
N SER A 100 -6.51 3.38 12.71
CA SER A 100 -7.03 2.24 11.95
C SER A 100 -6.08 1.83 10.83
N LEU A 101 -5.53 2.78 10.07
CA LEU A 101 -4.54 2.53 9.01
C LEU A 101 -3.24 1.95 9.57
N LYS A 102 -2.76 2.46 10.70
CA LYS A 102 -1.57 1.91 11.37
C LYS A 102 -1.75 0.44 11.76
N ASN A 103 -2.94 0.10 12.27
CA ASN A 103 -3.22 -1.26 12.75
C ASN A 103 -3.43 -2.28 11.63
N LEU A 104 -3.61 -1.84 10.37
CA LEU A 104 -3.77 -2.75 9.22
C LEU A 104 -2.55 -3.65 9.03
N PHE A 105 -1.36 -3.16 9.39
CA PHE A 105 -0.10 -3.82 9.09
C PHE A 105 0.64 -4.23 10.36
N LEU A 106 1.25 -5.40 10.30
CA LEU A 106 2.12 -5.94 11.33
C LEU A 106 3.52 -6.14 10.74
N LEU A 107 4.53 -5.92 11.58
CA LEU A 107 5.93 -6.18 11.28
C LEU A 107 6.43 -7.27 12.23
N LYS A 108 7.03 -8.31 11.67
CA LYS A 108 7.80 -9.32 12.41
C LYS A 108 9.20 -9.37 11.83
N THR A 109 10.21 -9.27 12.69
CA THR A 109 11.61 -9.44 12.30
C THR A 109 12.11 -10.77 12.80
N ILE A 110 12.69 -11.57 11.90
CA ILE A 110 13.28 -12.87 12.20
C ILE A 110 14.74 -12.80 11.81
N ASN A 111 15.66 -13.24 12.68
CA ASN A 111 17.07 -13.38 12.31
C ASN A 111 17.32 -14.84 11.95
N GLY A 112 18.05 -15.09 10.86
CA GLY A 112 18.34 -16.46 10.46
C GLY A 112 19.14 -16.56 9.18
N PHE A 113 19.17 -17.80 8.67
CA PHE A 113 19.87 -18.18 7.45
C PHE A 113 18.86 -18.30 6.30
N LEU A 114 19.16 -17.71 5.16
CA LEU A 114 18.36 -17.80 3.93
C LEU A 114 19.21 -18.31 2.78
N GLU A 115 18.73 -19.34 2.10
CA GLU A 115 19.37 -19.87 0.91
C GLU A 115 19.29 -18.84 -0.22
N ILE A 116 20.40 -18.58 -0.91
CA ILE A 116 20.44 -17.51 -1.92
C ILE A 116 19.50 -17.75 -3.10
N GLN A 117 19.12 -19.00 -3.37
CA GLN A 117 18.19 -19.34 -4.45
C GLN A 117 16.72 -19.02 -4.10
N ASP A 118 16.36 -18.99 -2.81
CA ASP A 118 15.01 -18.57 -2.34
C ASP A 118 14.77 -17.07 -2.58
N ILE A 119 15.83 -16.27 -2.73
CA ILE A 119 15.76 -14.84 -2.96
C ILE A 119 15.43 -14.59 -4.44
N THR A 120 14.36 -13.86 -4.69
CA THR A 120 13.76 -13.67 -6.03
C THR A 120 13.60 -12.20 -6.43
N GLY A 121 14.01 -11.26 -5.56
CA GLY A 121 14.03 -9.83 -5.84
C GLY A 121 15.21 -9.11 -5.19
N ILE A 122 15.48 -7.88 -5.65
CA ILE A 122 16.61 -7.04 -5.23
C ILE A 122 16.20 -5.56 -5.15
N CYS A 123 16.91 -4.77 -4.34
CA CYS A 123 16.60 -3.35 -4.13
C CYS A 123 17.55 -2.38 -4.83
N ALA A 124 18.86 -2.48 -4.60
CA ALA A 124 19.80 -1.53 -5.19
C ALA A 124 20.46 -2.12 -6.42
N SER A 125 19.93 -1.79 -7.59
CA SER A 125 20.73 -1.85 -8.80
C SER A 125 21.03 -0.44 -9.30
N ARG A 126 22.30 -0.20 -9.67
CA ARG A 126 22.67 0.98 -10.46
C ARG A 126 22.13 0.89 -11.90
N SER A 127 21.63 -0.29 -12.30
CA SER A 127 20.91 -0.52 -13.56
C SER A 127 19.40 -0.50 -13.34
N ASP A 128 18.66 -0.15 -14.40
CA ASP A 128 17.20 -0.14 -14.37
C ASP A 128 16.62 -1.57 -14.37
N ILE A 129 16.40 -2.11 -13.16
CA ILE A 129 15.83 -3.45 -12.94
C ILE A 129 14.30 -3.48 -13.03
N THR A 130 13.65 -2.33 -13.19
CA THR A 130 12.17 -2.23 -13.17
C THR A 130 11.51 -2.96 -14.34
N ASN A 131 12.28 -3.19 -15.41
CA ASN A 131 11.84 -3.91 -16.61
C ASN A 131 12.11 -5.42 -16.58
N ARG A 132 12.67 -5.96 -15.49
CA ARG A 132 13.05 -7.39 -15.38
C ARG A 132 12.04 -8.18 -14.59
N ARG A 133 11.52 -9.25 -15.20
CA ARG A 133 10.42 -10.05 -14.60
C ARG A 133 10.90 -11.09 -13.61
N SER A 134 12.14 -11.55 -13.74
CA SER A 134 12.74 -12.59 -12.90
C SER A 134 14.24 -12.35 -12.71
N MET A 135 14.83 -13.03 -11.73
CA MET A 135 16.27 -12.96 -11.51
C MET A 135 17.04 -13.57 -12.69
N GLU A 136 16.48 -14.60 -13.32
CA GLU A 136 17.05 -15.23 -14.53
C GLU A 136 17.05 -14.25 -15.71
N ASP A 137 15.94 -13.54 -15.92
CA ASP A 137 15.82 -12.50 -16.95
C ASP A 137 16.84 -11.37 -16.76
N PHE A 138 17.04 -10.94 -15.51
CA PHE A 138 18.07 -9.96 -15.17
C PHE A 138 19.49 -10.48 -15.42
N VAL A 139 19.77 -11.75 -15.09
CA VAL A 139 21.09 -12.35 -15.33
C VAL A 139 21.39 -12.45 -16.83
N GLU A 140 20.43 -12.93 -17.61
CA GLU A 140 20.59 -13.12 -19.05
C GLU A 140 20.72 -11.82 -19.83
N GLN A 141 20.08 -10.74 -19.38
CA GLN A 141 20.11 -9.46 -20.09
C GLN A 141 21.24 -8.54 -19.62
N ASP A 142 21.53 -8.50 -18.31
CA ASP A 142 22.39 -7.46 -17.74
C ASP A 142 23.66 -8.00 -17.06
N CYS A 143 23.75 -9.31 -16.79
CA CYS A 143 24.85 -9.87 -16.01
C CYS A 143 25.83 -10.73 -16.81
N ARG A 144 25.75 -10.79 -18.15
CA ARG A 144 26.57 -11.72 -18.97
C ARG A 144 28.07 -11.63 -18.75
N GLU A 145 28.59 -10.46 -18.41
CA GLU A 145 30.02 -10.24 -18.17
C GLU A 145 30.49 -10.68 -16.76
N TYR A 146 29.54 -11.06 -15.89
CA TYR A 146 29.78 -11.31 -14.48
C TYR A 146 29.80 -12.82 -14.14
N PHE A 147 29.50 -13.71 -15.09
CA PHE A 147 29.49 -15.15 -14.83
C PHE A 147 29.98 -16.00 -16.00
N GLU A 148 30.69 -17.06 -15.64
CA GLU A 148 30.65 -18.35 -16.33
C GLU A 148 30.15 -19.39 -15.32
N ILE A 149 29.65 -20.53 -15.80
CA ILE A 149 29.08 -21.57 -14.94
C ILE A 149 30.20 -22.45 -14.37
N ASP A 150 30.94 -21.89 -13.42
CA ASP A 150 32.03 -22.55 -12.70
C ASP A 150 32.19 -22.05 -11.25
N VAL A 151 33.02 -22.74 -10.48
CA VAL A 151 33.26 -22.42 -9.06
C VAL A 151 34.10 -21.14 -8.90
N GLU A 152 34.97 -20.80 -9.85
CA GLU A 152 35.83 -19.62 -9.77
C GLU A 152 35.01 -18.33 -9.85
N HIS A 153 34.07 -18.25 -10.80
CA HIS A 153 33.13 -17.15 -10.95
C HIS A 153 32.15 -17.08 -9.78
N PHE A 154 31.75 -18.22 -9.21
CA PHE A 154 30.98 -18.22 -7.97
C PHE A 154 31.78 -17.53 -6.84
N GLN A 155 33.03 -17.92 -6.63
CA GLN A 155 33.89 -17.33 -5.59
C GLN A 155 34.20 -15.85 -5.86
N LYS A 156 34.43 -15.47 -7.11
CA LYS A 156 34.66 -14.07 -7.51
C LYS A 156 33.46 -13.19 -7.15
N ASN A 157 32.24 -13.64 -7.46
CA ASN A 157 31.03 -12.90 -7.13
C ASN A 157 30.74 -12.91 -5.62
N LEU A 158 30.99 -14.03 -4.94
CA LEU A 158 30.85 -14.15 -3.49
C LEU A 158 31.74 -13.16 -2.73
N ASN A 159 32.98 -12.97 -3.20
CA ASN A 159 33.95 -12.07 -2.58
C ASN A 159 33.74 -10.59 -2.93
N HIS A 160 32.66 -10.23 -3.63
CA HIS A 160 32.40 -8.84 -3.98
C HIS A 160 31.92 -8.03 -2.78
N SER A 161 32.69 -7.00 -2.39
CA SER A 161 32.48 -6.22 -1.16
C SER A 161 31.14 -5.49 -1.08
N ASP A 162 30.53 -5.14 -2.21
CA ASP A 162 29.22 -4.46 -2.23
C ASP A 162 28.06 -5.37 -1.80
N ILE A 163 28.26 -6.69 -1.71
CA ILE A 163 27.30 -7.63 -1.10
C ILE A 163 27.52 -7.59 0.41
N SER A 164 27.19 -6.46 1.03
CA SER A 164 27.63 -6.17 2.40
C SER A 164 27.01 -7.08 3.46
N ILE A 165 25.85 -7.69 3.18
CA ILE A 165 25.28 -8.76 4.03
C ILE A 165 26.23 -9.94 4.30
N ILE A 166 27.26 -10.13 3.46
CA ILE A 166 28.30 -11.16 3.63
C ILE A 166 29.51 -10.61 4.38
N HIS A 167 29.89 -9.36 4.09
CA HIS A 167 31.22 -8.82 4.40
C HIS A 167 31.23 -7.79 5.53
N ASP A 168 30.08 -7.29 5.96
CA ASP A 168 29.95 -6.17 6.91
C ASP A 168 29.00 -6.54 8.05
N HIS A 169 29.52 -6.59 9.28
CA HIS A 169 28.74 -6.92 10.48
C HIS A 169 27.71 -5.84 10.84
N ASP A 170 27.96 -4.58 10.46
CA ASP A 170 27.08 -3.43 10.72
C ASP A 170 26.27 -3.04 9.46
N THR A 171 26.09 -3.99 8.55
CA THR A 171 25.33 -3.78 7.32
C THR A 171 23.88 -3.39 7.58
N LEU A 172 23.34 -2.52 6.71
CA LEU A 172 21.92 -2.22 6.63
C LEU A 172 21.18 -3.16 5.68
N ASP A 173 21.92 -4.07 5.03
CA ASP A 173 21.35 -5.06 4.14
C ASP A 173 20.46 -6.01 4.94
N HIS A 174 19.30 -6.33 4.39
CA HIS A 174 18.33 -7.20 5.05
C HIS A 174 17.43 -7.87 4.02
N PHE A 175 16.71 -8.89 4.46
CA PHE A 175 15.69 -9.52 3.66
C PHE A 175 14.33 -8.89 3.94
N PHE A 176 13.49 -8.89 2.91
CA PHE A 176 12.16 -8.32 3.00
C PHE A 176 11.14 -9.19 2.28
N LEU A 177 9.98 -9.41 2.92
CA LEU A 177 8.87 -10.15 2.36
C LEU A 177 7.54 -9.58 2.82
N CYS A 178 6.67 -9.27 1.87
CA CYS A 178 5.28 -8.91 2.16
C CYS A 178 4.40 -10.16 2.15
N GLY A 179 3.42 -10.23 3.05
CA GLY A 179 2.47 -11.34 3.10
C GLY A 179 1.76 -11.56 1.77
N TRP A 180 1.33 -10.49 1.10
CA TRP A 180 0.60 -10.52 -0.15
C TRP A 180 1.47 -10.61 -1.43
N ASN A 181 2.79 -10.71 -1.31
CA ASN A 181 3.72 -10.83 -2.45
C ASN A 181 4.67 -12.02 -2.23
N PRO A 182 4.75 -12.99 -3.17
CA PRO A 182 5.64 -14.14 -3.01
C PRO A 182 7.13 -13.80 -3.15
N THR A 183 7.47 -12.61 -3.66
CA THR A 183 8.86 -12.23 -3.92
C THR A 183 9.60 -11.96 -2.61
N LEU A 184 10.68 -12.71 -2.37
CA LEU A 184 11.62 -12.49 -1.27
C LEU A 184 12.76 -11.61 -1.77
N TYR A 185 12.88 -10.41 -1.20
CA TYR A 185 13.85 -9.43 -1.64
C TYR A 185 15.11 -9.46 -0.77
N LEU A 186 16.27 -9.32 -1.39
CA LEU A 186 17.47 -8.81 -0.74
C LEU A 186 17.48 -7.28 -0.89
N VAL A 187 17.31 -6.58 0.21
CA VAL A 187 17.43 -5.12 0.28
C VAL A 187 18.89 -4.80 0.55
N ASN A 188 19.69 -4.71 -0.51
CA ASN A 188 21.08 -4.27 -0.47
C ASN A 188 21.17 -2.76 -0.72
N GLY A 189 21.94 -2.01 0.07
CA GLY A 189 22.00 -0.54 -0.04
C GLY A 189 23.15 0.00 -0.88
N LYS A 190 24.29 -0.71 -0.93
CA LYS A 190 25.57 -0.21 -1.49
C LYS A 190 25.79 -0.54 -2.97
N GLY A 191 25.08 -1.55 -3.50
CA GLY A 191 25.26 -2.06 -4.86
C GLY A 191 25.35 -3.58 -4.88
N GLY A 192 26.16 -4.14 -5.78
CA GLY A 192 26.42 -5.59 -5.84
C GLY A 192 25.32 -6.45 -6.45
N SER A 193 24.23 -5.88 -6.98
CA SER A 193 23.11 -6.66 -7.52
C SER A 193 23.48 -7.57 -8.68
N HIS A 194 24.33 -7.15 -9.62
CA HIS A 194 24.82 -8.02 -10.70
C HIS A 194 25.65 -9.19 -10.16
N HIS A 195 26.50 -8.94 -9.16
CA HIS A 195 27.30 -9.97 -8.51
C HIS A 195 26.44 -10.95 -7.72
N PHE A 196 25.47 -10.46 -6.93
CA PHE A 196 24.53 -11.31 -6.21
C PHE A 196 23.69 -12.17 -7.17
N ALA A 197 23.13 -11.56 -8.22
CA ALA A 197 22.33 -12.27 -9.21
C ALA A 197 23.15 -13.36 -9.94
N SER A 198 24.38 -13.02 -10.33
CA SER A 198 25.33 -13.96 -10.96
C SER A 198 25.72 -15.09 -10.02
N MET A 199 26.11 -14.79 -8.77
CA MET A 199 26.41 -15.77 -7.74
C MET A 199 25.25 -16.73 -7.51
N ARG A 200 24.03 -16.20 -7.37
CA ARG A 200 22.79 -16.99 -7.23
C ARG A 200 22.57 -17.90 -8.44
N HIS A 201 22.75 -17.37 -9.66
CA HIS A 201 22.58 -18.13 -10.90
C HIS A 201 23.57 -19.28 -11.03
N ILE A 202 24.87 -19.01 -10.82
CA ILE A 202 25.92 -20.02 -10.85
C ILE A 202 25.65 -21.10 -9.81
N ALA A 203 25.31 -20.71 -8.58
CA ALA A 203 25.01 -21.63 -7.51
C ALA A 203 23.83 -22.55 -7.85
N ALA A 204 22.77 -22.01 -8.46
CA ALA A 204 21.65 -22.82 -8.94
C ALA A 204 22.07 -23.81 -10.03
N LYS A 205 22.92 -23.41 -10.99
CA LYS A 205 23.41 -24.29 -12.07
C LYS A 205 24.36 -25.39 -11.59
N LEU A 206 25.14 -25.10 -10.55
CA LEU A 206 26.11 -26.05 -9.97
C LEU A 206 25.55 -26.82 -8.75
N ASN A 207 24.29 -26.60 -8.37
CA ASN A 207 23.68 -27.14 -7.15
C ASN A 207 24.48 -26.82 -5.86
N ILE A 208 25.04 -25.62 -5.78
CA ILE A 208 25.72 -25.12 -4.59
C ILE A 208 24.68 -24.53 -3.64
N GLN A 209 24.56 -25.15 -2.46
CA GLN A 209 23.79 -24.58 -1.36
C GLN A 209 24.64 -23.54 -0.63
N PHE A 210 24.15 -22.29 -0.62
CA PHE A 210 24.81 -21.21 0.09
C PHE A 210 23.77 -20.37 0.82
N TYR A 211 24.06 -20.06 2.08
CA TYR A 211 23.16 -19.37 2.99
C TYR A 211 23.72 -18.03 3.39
N LEU A 212 22.88 -17.00 3.30
CA LEU A 212 23.15 -15.68 3.86
C LEU A 212 22.55 -15.57 5.25
N THR A 213 23.30 -14.94 6.15
CA THR A 213 22.81 -14.61 7.50
C THR A 213 22.31 -13.19 7.51
N GLY A 214 21.11 -12.94 8.04
CA GLY A 214 20.61 -11.58 8.16
C GLY A 214 19.23 -11.49 8.79
N SER A 215 18.74 -10.26 8.91
CA SER A 215 17.38 -9.99 9.39
C SER A 215 16.38 -10.09 8.25
N LEU A 216 15.31 -10.85 8.44
CA LEU A 216 14.15 -10.93 7.56
C LEU A 216 13.01 -10.11 8.16
N LYS A 217 12.65 -9.03 7.47
CA LYS A 217 11.48 -8.21 7.79
C LYS A 217 10.26 -8.74 7.07
N LEU A 218 9.33 -9.30 7.84
CA LEU A 218 8.04 -9.77 7.38
C LEU A 218 6.99 -8.70 7.66
N ILE A 219 6.37 -8.19 6.60
CA ILE A 219 5.25 -7.25 6.68
C ILE A 219 3.98 -7.93 6.21
N TYR A 220 2.90 -7.83 6.98
CA TYR A 220 1.67 -8.56 6.66
C TYR A 220 0.41 -7.87 7.19
N LEU A 221 -0.72 -8.20 6.58
CA LEU A 221 -2.03 -7.68 6.96
C LEU A 221 -2.54 -8.36 8.24
N ASN A 222 -3.05 -7.54 9.16
CA ASN A 222 -3.79 -7.99 10.33
C ASN A 222 -5.28 -8.18 9.96
N ALA A 223 -5.72 -9.44 9.85
CA ALA A 223 -7.08 -9.79 9.45
C ALA A 223 -8.17 -9.10 10.29
N SER A 224 -7.97 -9.02 11.62
CA SER A 224 -8.92 -8.35 12.51
C SER A 224 -8.96 -6.85 12.26
N ALA A 225 -7.80 -6.21 12.02
CA ALA A 225 -7.73 -4.80 11.69
C ALA A 225 -8.34 -4.49 10.32
N VAL A 226 -8.15 -5.36 9.31
CA VAL A 226 -8.79 -5.25 7.99
C VAL A 226 -10.30 -5.28 8.14
N SER A 227 -10.85 -6.27 8.84
CA SER A 227 -12.29 -6.37 9.13
C SER A 227 -12.80 -5.11 9.85
N ASN A 228 -12.10 -4.65 10.88
CA ASN A 228 -12.45 -3.42 11.61
C ASN A 228 -12.41 -2.17 10.73
N PHE A 229 -11.43 -2.04 9.86
CA PHE A 229 -11.33 -0.95 8.89
C PHE A 229 -12.49 -1.00 7.90
N ASN A 230 -12.76 -2.17 7.31
CA ASN A 230 -13.85 -2.42 6.37
C ASN A 230 -15.23 -2.17 7.00
N ASN A 231 -15.39 -2.38 8.31
CA ASN A 231 -16.62 -2.08 9.04
C ASN A 231 -16.82 -0.58 9.33
N LYS A 232 -15.74 0.19 9.47
CA LYS A 232 -15.80 1.62 9.84
C LYS A 232 -15.68 2.58 8.66
N TYR A 233 -14.97 2.18 7.61
CA TYR A 233 -14.61 3.06 6.51
C TYR A 233 -15.02 2.48 5.16
N LYS A 234 -15.26 3.37 4.22
CA LYS A 234 -15.42 3.05 2.81
C LYS A 234 -14.32 3.77 2.04
N ALA A 235 -13.57 3.02 1.22
CA ALA A 235 -12.39 3.54 0.57
C ALA A 235 -12.34 3.14 -0.90
N TYR A 236 -11.88 4.05 -1.75
CA TYR A 236 -11.83 3.89 -3.20
C TYR A 236 -10.50 4.33 -3.77
N LEU A 237 -9.99 3.55 -4.71
CA LEU A 237 -8.93 3.97 -5.62
C LEU A 237 -9.55 4.55 -6.88
N LEU A 238 -9.00 5.67 -7.32
CA LEU A 238 -9.42 6.38 -8.53
C LEU A 238 -8.22 6.98 -9.25
N SER A 239 -8.37 7.23 -10.56
CA SER A 239 -7.32 7.88 -11.34
C SER A 239 -7.11 9.31 -10.83
N TYR A 240 -5.85 9.77 -10.83
CA TYR A 240 -5.50 11.15 -10.54
C TYR A 240 -6.29 12.15 -11.41
N ASN A 241 -6.59 11.78 -12.66
CA ASN A 241 -7.37 12.63 -13.58
C ASN A 241 -8.84 12.82 -13.14
N ASP A 242 -9.36 11.92 -12.31
CA ASP A 242 -10.73 11.98 -11.80
C ASP A 242 -10.83 12.69 -10.44
N GLN A 243 -9.69 12.97 -9.80
CA GLN A 243 -9.63 13.60 -8.48
C GLN A 243 -10.45 14.89 -8.44
N SER A 244 -10.17 15.85 -9.33
CA SER A 244 -10.78 17.18 -9.23
C SER A 244 -12.30 17.13 -9.41
N LYS A 245 -12.78 16.28 -10.33
CA LYS A 245 -14.22 16.10 -10.58
C LYS A 245 -14.92 15.49 -9.37
N ILE A 246 -14.38 14.41 -8.80
CA ILE A 246 -15.00 13.78 -7.64
C ILE A 246 -14.91 14.68 -6.42
N GLN A 247 -13.78 15.39 -6.25
CA GLN A 247 -13.56 16.32 -5.14
C GLN A 247 -14.57 17.47 -5.19
N GLN A 248 -14.79 18.09 -6.37
CA GLN A 248 -15.80 19.13 -6.53
C GLN A 248 -17.19 18.64 -6.14
N ILE A 249 -17.57 17.44 -6.58
CA ILE A 249 -18.85 16.83 -6.20
C ILE A 249 -18.91 16.67 -4.68
N ILE A 250 -17.91 16.05 -4.04
CA ILE A 250 -17.89 15.83 -2.59
C ILE A 250 -17.93 17.16 -1.81
N ASP A 251 -17.18 18.16 -2.28
CA ASP A 251 -17.05 19.48 -1.65
C ASP A 251 -18.34 20.30 -1.72
N LEU A 252 -19.07 20.23 -2.85
CA LEU A 252 -20.36 20.89 -3.05
C LEU A 252 -21.41 20.45 -2.01
N TYR A 253 -21.32 19.20 -1.55
CA TYR A 253 -22.25 18.64 -0.57
C TYR A 253 -21.66 18.50 0.83
N ASN A 254 -20.48 19.10 1.05
CA ASN A 254 -19.81 19.17 2.35
C ASN A 254 -19.67 17.81 3.05
N LEU A 255 -19.41 16.77 2.27
CA LEU A 255 -19.28 15.41 2.81
C LEU A 255 -17.92 15.29 3.51
N PRO A 256 -17.81 14.69 4.71
CA PRO A 256 -16.52 14.50 5.38
C PRO A 256 -15.72 13.37 4.71
N TYR A 257 -14.51 13.67 4.24
CA TYR A 257 -13.61 12.72 3.58
C TYR A 257 -12.14 12.99 3.90
N VAL A 258 -11.30 12.01 3.58
CA VAL A 258 -9.86 12.18 3.40
C VAL A 258 -9.49 11.73 2.01
N PHE A 259 -8.63 12.50 1.37
CA PHE A 259 -8.09 12.22 0.05
C PHE A 259 -6.57 12.19 0.13
N PHE A 260 -5.99 11.08 -0.29
CA PHE A 260 -4.54 10.92 -0.43
C PHE A 260 -4.17 10.90 -1.91
N TYR A 261 -3.20 11.72 -2.30
CA TYR A 261 -2.68 11.80 -3.67
C TYR A 261 -1.15 11.71 -3.66
N ASN A 262 -0.63 10.58 -3.19
CA ASN A 262 0.81 10.32 -3.18
C ASN A 262 1.16 9.08 -4.03
N PRO A 263 1.78 9.25 -5.22
CA PRO A 263 2.10 8.15 -6.11
C PRO A 263 3.17 7.20 -5.56
N LYS A 264 3.90 7.58 -4.50
CA LYS A 264 4.87 6.67 -3.87
C LYS A 264 4.22 5.55 -3.06
N PHE A 265 2.99 5.78 -2.58
CA PHE A 265 2.29 4.86 -1.67
C PHE A 265 1.08 4.22 -2.32
N LEU A 266 0.76 4.63 -3.54
CA LEU A 266 -0.41 4.21 -4.30
C LEU A 266 0.06 3.76 -5.68
N PRO A 267 -0.75 2.96 -6.40
CA PRO A 267 -0.50 2.70 -7.80
C PRO A 267 -0.23 3.98 -8.59
N GLN A 268 0.59 3.89 -9.63
CA GLN A 268 0.93 5.05 -10.46
C GLN A 268 -0.34 5.76 -10.97
N ASN A 269 -0.34 7.09 -10.90
CA ASN A 269 -1.47 7.94 -11.31
C ASN A 269 -2.80 7.62 -10.62
N SER A 270 -2.75 7.21 -9.35
CA SER A 270 -3.95 6.95 -8.56
C SER A 270 -4.02 7.78 -7.28
N CYS A 271 -5.22 7.85 -6.73
CA CYS A 271 -5.55 8.49 -5.48
C CYS A 271 -6.35 7.54 -4.61
N LEU A 272 -6.28 7.73 -3.30
CA LEU A 272 -7.06 6.99 -2.32
C LEU A 272 -8.03 7.94 -1.62
N LEU A 273 -9.32 7.70 -1.81
CA LEU A 273 -10.41 8.43 -1.21
C LEU A 273 -11.03 7.59 -0.08
N ILE A 274 -11.15 8.15 1.12
CA ILE A 274 -11.68 7.47 2.30
C ILE A 274 -12.80 8.27 2.94
N PHE A 275 -13.88 7.56 3.29
CA PHE A 275 -15.01 8.06 4.05
C PHE A 275 -15.22 7.21 5.30
N LYS A 276 -15.71 7.83 6.38
CA LYS A 276 -16.25 7.08 7.51
C LYS A 276 -17.68 6.63 7.17
N LYS A 277 -18.01 5.35 7.35
CA LYS A 277 -19.32 4.77 6.98
C LYS A 277 -20.51 5.45 7.67
N VAL A 278 -20.31 5.99 8.87
CA VAL A 278 -21.36 6.76 9.55
C VAL A 278 -21.74 8.04 8.80
N HIS A 279 -20.81 8.62 8.05
CA HIS A 279 -21.05 9.75 7.14
C HIS A 279 -21.51 9.30 5.75
N TRP A 280 -21.22 8.05 5.38
CA TRP A 280 -21.64 7.44 4.11
C TRP A 280 -23.17 7.33 3.97
N LYS A 281 -23.91 7.26 5.08
CA LYS A 281 -25.39 7.27 5.06
C LYS A 281 -25.98 8.54 4.44
N LEU A 282 -25.21 9.62 4.34
CA LEU A 282 -25.62 10.88 3.69
C LEU A 282 -25.70 10.76 2.16
N PHE A 283 -25.11 9.71 1.55
CA PHE A 283 -24.99 9.62 0.10
C PHE A 283 -26.28 9.19 -0.60
N SER A 284 -27.28 8.62 0.10
CA SER A 284 -28.57 8.15 -0.49
C SER A 284 -28.45 7.26 -1.75
N PHE A 285 -27.25 6.76 -2.05
CA PHE A 285 -26.84 6.18 -3.31
C PHE A 285 -26.57 4.69 -3.17
N GLN A 286 -26.74 3.93 -4.25
CA GLN A 286 -26.34 2.53 -4.27
C GLN A 286 -24.83 2.46 -4.51
N GLU A 287 -24.07 2.13 -3.47
CA GLU A 287 -22.63 1.82 -3.49
C GLU A 287 -22.18 1.05 -4.77
N LYS A 288 -23.04 0.14 -5.23
CA LYS A 288 -22.90 -0.64 -6.46
C LYS A 288 -22.52 0.19 -7.68
N ASP A 289 -23.09 1.38 -7.84
CA ASP A 289 -22.85 2.21 -9.01
C ASP A 289 -21.45 2.87 -8.98
N LEU A 290 -20.94 3.26 -7.80
CA LEU A 290 -19.57 3.76 -7.65
C LEU A 290 -18.55 2.63 -7.89
N ASN A 291 -18.84 1.43 -7.39
CA ASN A 291 -18.03 0.24 -7.64
C ASN A 291 -17.96 -0.13 -9.14
N THR A 292 -18.83 0.41 -10.00
CA THR A 292 -18.74 0.20 -11.45
C THR A 292 -17.71 1.07 -12.15
N VAL A 293 -17.20 2.12 -11.50
CA VAL A 293 -16.25 3.06 -12.11
C VAL A 293 -15.04 3.37 -11.23
N LEU A 294 -15.09 3.07 -9.95
CA LEU A 294 -13.99 3.18 -8.99
C LEU A 294 -13.63 1.79 -8.47
N THR A 295 -12.37 1.61 -8.08
CA THR A 295 -11.91 0.36 -7.47
C THR A 295 -12.14 0.44 -5.95
N SER A 296 -12.83 -0.55 -5.39
CA SER A 296 -13.05 -0.65 -3.94
C SER A 296 -11.73 -1.03 -3.26
N PHE A 297 -11.13 -0.09 -2.53
CA PHE A 297 -9.91 -0.39 -1.77
C PHE A 297 -10.17 -1.41 -0.65
N ASN A 298 -11.38 -1.41 -0.09
CA ASN A 298 -11.80 -2.42 0.88
C ASN A 298 -11.71 -3.83 0.30
N ASP A 299 -12.11 -4.01 -0.97
CA ASP A 299 -12.08 -5.33 -1.63
C ASP A 299 -10.64 -5.73 -1.99
N GLU A 300 -9.80 -4.76 -2.41
CA GLU A 300 -8.37 -4.99 -2.65
C GLU A 300 -7.67 -5.48 -1.36
N LEU A 301 -8.00 -4.91 -0.18
CA LEU A 301 -7.47 -5.40 1.10
C LEU A 301 -7.83 -6.86 1.36
N GLU A 302 -9.07 -7.27 1.06
CA GLU A 302 -9.51 -8.66 1.22
C GLU A 302 -8.81 -9.59 0.21
N ILE A 303 -8.61 -9.13 -1.03
CA ILE A 303 -7.84 -9.86 -2.05
C ILE A 303 -6.39 -10.08 -1.58
N HIS A 304 -5.73 -9.04 -1.06
CA HIS A 304 -4.37 -9.16 -0.54
C HIS A 304 -4.29 -10.04 0.71
N LEU A 305 -5.31 -10.00 1.58
CA LEU A 305 -5.40 -10.91 2.72
C LEU A 305 -5.54 -12.37 2.28
N ALA A 306 -6.35 -12.64 1.25
CA ALA A 306 -6.46 -13.96 0.65
C ALA A 306 -5.16 -14.43 -0.02
N ASN A 307 -4.48 -13.53 -0.74
CA ASN A 307 -3.17 -13.81 -1.34
C ASN A 307 -2.13 -14.13 -0.25
N GLN A 308 -2.17 -13.42 0.88
CA GLN A 308 -1.30 -13.69 2.03
C GLN A 308 -1.49 -15.09 2.62
N GLN A 309 -2.73 -15.57 2.69
CA GLN A 309 -3.01 -16.93 3.16
C GLN A 309 -2.49 -18.00 2.20
N LYS A 310 -2.47 -17.70 0.89
CA LYS A 310 -2.00 -18.60 -0.17
C LYS A 310 -0.49 -18.51 -0.44
N ASN A 311 0.19 -17.48 0.06
CA ASN A 311 1.61 -17.24 -0.17
C ASN A 311 2.48 -18.25 0.60
N ILE A 312 2.85 -19.35 -0.06
CA ILE A 312 3.62 -20.45 0.53
C ILE A 312 4.96 -19.95 1.12
N VAL A 313 5.66 -19.04 0.43
CA VAL A 313 6.93 -18.46 0.90
C VAL A 313 6.72 -17.72 2.22
N PHE A 314 5.70 -16.86 2.29
CA PHE A 314 5.37 -16.15 3.53
C PHE A 314 4.94 -17.11 4.66
N GLN A 315 4.12 -18.11 4.34
CA GLN A 315 3.65 -19.09 5.32
C GLN A 315 4.80 -19.92 5.93
N LYS A 316 5.90 -20.15 5.18
CA LYS A 316 7.14 -20.79 5.68
C LYS A 316 7.76 -19.99 6.83
N PHE A 317 7.73 -18.66 6.78
CA PHE A 317 8.41 -17.81 7.75
C PHE A 317 7.51 -17.31 8.87
N ILE A 318 6.23 -17.04 8.62
CA ILE A 318 5.37 -16.43 9.64
C ILE A 318 5.10 -17.37 10.83
N LYS A 319 5.09 -18.69 10.59
CA LYS A 319 4.82 -19.74 11.59
C LYS A 319 6.01 -20.08 12.48
N ASN A 320 7.23 -19.72 12.08
CA ASN A 320 8.47 -19.89 12.85
C ASN A 320 8.66 -18.73 13.81
#